data_AF-A0A953XX70-F1
#
_entry.id   AF-A0A953XX70-F1
#
_cell.length_a   1.000
_cell.length_b   1.000
_cell.length_c   1.000
_cell.angle_alpha   90.00
_cell.angle_beta   90.00
_cell.angle_gamma   90.00
#
_symmetry.space_group_name_H-M   'P 1'
#
loop_
_entity.id
_entity.type
_entity.pdbx_description
1 polymer ?
#
loop_
_entity_poly.entity_id
_entity_poly.type
_entity_poly.pdbx_seq_one_letter_code
_entity_poly.pdbx_strand_id
1 'polypeptide(L)'
;WELQKFIQLALKANPNILECLYTPLVEHASPLATELLARREMFLSKLAYQTYNGYVLSQFRKLEQDVRASGNIKWKHAMHLIRMLLSGIHLLKHRTVLVDVGEHRDRLLAIKRGELPWEEVDSWRLDLHGQFDAAFQKTKLPERPDYHAANDFLVQARRSAAT
;
A
#
# COMPACT_ATOMS: atom_id res chain seq x y z
N TRP A 1 11.28 9.83 -19.01
CA TRP A 1 10.01 9.09 -19.15
C TRP A 1 9.70 8.26 -17.90
N GLU A 2 10.69 7.55 -17.33
CA GLU A 2 10.51 6.73 -16.11
C GLU A 2 10.10 7.50 -14.84
N LEU A 3 10.77 8.62 -14.50
CA LEU A 3 10.46 9.36 -13.26
C LEU A 3 9.02 9.90 -13.24
N GLN A 4 8.54 10.47 -14.34
CA GLN A 4 7.16 10.96 -14.44
C GLN A 4 6.15 9.83 -14.18
N LYS A 5 6.37 8.65 -14.77
CA LYS A 5 5.49 7.49 -14.59
C LYS A 5 5.49 7.03 -13.14
N PHE A 6 6.66 6.99 -12.48
CA PHE A 6 6.78 6.69 -11.06
C PHE A 6 5.95 7.67 -10.20
N ILE A 7 6.13 8.98 -10.41
CA ILE A 7 5.39 10.04 -9.71
C ILE A 7 3.88 9.92 -9.95
N GLN A 8 3.45 9.67 -11.19
CA GLN A 8 2.04 9.48 -11.53
C GLN A 8 1.41 8.27 -10.82
N LEU A 9 2.15 7.17 -10.67
CA LEU A 9 1.68 6.01 -9.92
C LEU A 9 1.64 6.27 -8.41
N ALA A 10 2.63 6.99 -7.87
CA ALA A 10 2.65 7.41 -6.47
C ALA A 10 1.43 8.30 -6.13
N LEU A 11 1.10 9.26 -7.00
CA LEU A 11 -0.08 10.12 -6.89
C LEU A 11 -1.42 9.35 -6.98
N LYS A 12 -1.42 8.13 -7.52
CA LYS A 12 -2.59 7.24 -7.52
C LYS A 12 -2.63 6.30 -6.30
N ALA A 13 -1.75 6.53 -5.34
CA ALA A 13 -1.54 5.68 -4.17
C ALA A 13 -1.27 4.21 -4.56
N ASN A 14 -0.51 3.96 -5.62
CA ASN A 14 -0.13 2.59 -5.99
C ASN A 14 0.69 1.96 -4.84
N PRO A 15 0.27 0.83 -4.25
CA PRO A 15 0.91 0.28 -3.06
C PRO A 15 2.39 -0.05 -3.25
N ASN A 16 2.77 -0.64 -4.38
CA ASN A 16 4.17 -1.00 -4.64
C ASN A 16 5.07 0.24 -4.74
N ILE A 17 4.58 1.28 -5.42
CA ILE A 17 5.33 2.53 -5.57
C ILE A 17 5.45 3.27 -4.23
N LEU A 18 4.39 3.26 -3.43
CA LEU A 18 4.43 3.81 -2.08
C LEU A 18 5.41 3.02 -1.20
N GLU A 19 5.38 1.69 -1.21
CA GLU A 19 6.34 0.86 -0.44
C GLU A 19 7.79 1.14 -0.85
N CYS A 20 8.08 1.32 -2.16
CA CYS A 20 9.41 1.70 -2.63
C CYS A 20 9.94 3.01 -2.02
N LEU A 21 9.06 3.96 -1.70
CA LEU A 21 9.46 5.24 -1.09
C LEU A 21 9.74 5.14 0.42
N TYR A 22 9.36 4.03 1.07
CA TYR A 22 9.48 3.84 2.51
C TYR A 22 10.35 2.63 2.88
N THR A 23 10.95 1.95 1.88
CA THR A 23 11.87 0.84 2.15
C THR A 23 13.08 1.34 2.96
N PRO A 24 13.48 0.63 4.02
CA PRO A 24 14.71 0.95 4.74
C PRO A 24 15.96 0.49 3.97
N LEU A 25 15.80 -0.33 2.93
CA LEU A 25 16.88 -0.94 2.16
C LEU A 25 17.28 -0.03 0.98
N VAL A 26 17.97 1.06 1.28
CA VAL A 26 18.50 1.99 0.27
C VAL A 26 20.02 1.85 0.20
N GLU A 27 20.52 1.21 -0.85
CA GLU A 27 21.97 1.08 -1.10
C GLU A 27 22.57 2.34 -1.72
N HIS A 28 21.84 2.98 -2.64
CA HIS A 28 22.25 4.20 -3.30
C HIS A 28 21.06 5.14 -3.51
N ALA A 29 21.26 6.43 -3.23
CA ALA A 29 20.31 7.48 -3.55
C ALA A 29 21.08 8.66 -4.15
N SER A 30 20.69 9.07 -5.36
CA SER A 30 21.16 10.33 -5.93
C SER A 30 20.63 11.52 -5.08
N PRO A 31 21.20 12.73 -5.24
CA PRO A 31 20.65 13.92 -4.58
C PRO A 31 19.15 14.11 -4.85
N LEU A 32 18.73 13.86 -6.09
CA LEU A 32 17.33 13.93 -6.49
C LEU A 32 16.45 12.86 -5.79
N ALA A 33 16.96 11.63 -5.66
CA ALA A 33 16.23 10.58 -4.95
C ALA A 33 16.12 10.89 -3.45
N THR A 34 17.17 11.44 -2.84
CA THR A 34 17.18 11.87 -1.44
C THR A 34 16.12 12.95 -1.19
N GLU A 35 16.02 13.92 -2.10
CA GLU A 35 14.99 14.96 -2.05
C GLU A 35 13.57 14.39 -2.21
N LEU A 36 13.38 13.44 -3.14
CA LEU A 36 12.09 12.75 -3.30
C LEU A 36 11.69 12.00 -2.02
N LEU A 37 12.63 11.28 -1.40
CA LEU A 37 12.41 10.54 -0.16
C LEU A 37 12.08 11.47 1.01
N ALA A 38 12.69 12.66 1.07
CA ALA A 38 12.37 13.68 2.08
C ALA A 38 10.96 14.28 1.91
N ARG A 39 10.43 14.27 0.67
CA ARG A 39 9.11 14.81 0.32
C ARG A 39 8.03 13.73 0.13
N ARG A 40 8.32 12.45 0.38
CA ARG A 40 7.46 11.30 0.05
C ARG A 40 6.05 11.36 0.64
N GLU A 41 5.85 12.10 1.74
CA GLU A 41 4.53 12.30 2.33
C GLU A 41 3.57 13.06 1.41
N MET A 42 4.07 13.79 0.41
CA MET A 42 3.26 14.49 -0.58
C MET A 42 2.34 13.55 -1.38
N PHE A 43 2.66 12.25 -1.44
CA PHE A 43 1.83 11.25 -2.10
C PHE A 43 0.74 10.65 -1.20
N LEU A 44 0.80 10.87 0.12
CA LEU A 44 -0.13 10.26 1.05
C LEU A 44 -1.44 11.05 1.13
N SER A 45 -2.55 10.36 0.98
CA SER A 45 -3.88 10.94 1.05
C SER A 45 -4.93 9.87 1.34
N LYS A 46 -6.15 10.31 1.62
CA LYS A 46 -7.34 9.47 1.74
C LYS A 46 -7.63 8.64 0.48
N LEU A 47 -7.08 9.00 -0.68
CA LEU A 47 -7.15 8.18 -1.91
C LEU A 47 -6.62 6.75 -1.69
N ALA A 48 -5.65 6.56 -0.79
CA ALA A 48 -5.11 5.24 -0.47
C ALA A 48 -6.20 4.26 -0.01
N TYR A 49 -7.22 4.74 0.72
CA TYR A 49 -8.36 3.92 1.11
C TYR A 49 -9.09 3.35 -0.10
N GLN A 50 -9.43 4.19 -1.07
CA GLN A 50 -10.15 3.77 -2.28
C GLN A 50 -9.30 2.79 -3.11
N THR A 51 -8.03 3.10 -3.33
CA THR A 51 -7.12 2.25 -4.11
C THR A 51 -6.93 0.87 -3.46
N TYR A 52 -6.68 0.83 -2.16
CA TYR A 52 -6.37 -0.42 -1.46
C TYR A 52 -7.66 -1.23 -1.25
N ASN A 53 -8.71 -0.62 -0.72
CA ASN A 53 -9.96 -1.31 -0.39
C ASN A 53 -10.64 -1.85 -1.66
N GLY A 54 -10.70 -1.06 -2.73
CA GLY A 54 -11.30 -1.47 -4.00
C GLY A 54 -10.60 -2.71 -4.59
N TYR A 55 -9.26 -2.71 -4.60
CA TYR A 55 -8.50 -3.88 -5.05
C TYR A 55 -8.75 -5.09 -4.14
N VAL A 56 -8.55 -4.94 -2.82
CA VAL A 56 -8.70 -6.01 -1.84
C VAL A 56 -10.08 -6.67 -1.90
N LEU A 57 -11.16 -5.88 -1.89
CA LEU A 57 -12.52 -6.40 -1.98
C LEU A 57 -12.75 -7.20 -3.27
N SER A 58 -12.27 -6.68 -4.41
CA SER A 58 -12.44 -7.37 -5.69
C SER A 58 -11.69 -8.71 -5.74
N GLN A 59 -10.51 -8.78 -5.13
CA GLN A 59 -9.69 -10.00 -5.14
C GLN A 59 -10.20 -11.03 -4.13
N PHE A 60 -10.67 -10.60 -2.96
CA PHE A 60 -11.26 -11.53 -2.00
C PHE A 60 -12.55 -12.16 -2.52
N ARG A 61 -13.43 -11.38 -3.17
CA ARG A 61 -14.63 -11.96 -3.81
C ARG A 61 -14.28 -13.05 -4.81
N LYS A 62 -13.26 -12.83 -5.64
CA LYS A 62 -12.75 -13.85 -6.58
C LYS A 62 -12.19 -15.07 -5.84
N LEU A 63 -11.44 -14.84 -4.77
CA LEU A 63 -10.84 -15.91 -4.00
C LEU A 63 -11.91 -16.77 -3.32
N GLU A 64 -12.92 -16.18 -2.67
CA GLU A 64 -14.06 -16.90 -2.10
C GLU A 64 -14.85 -17.70 -3.15
N GLN A 65 -15.01 -17.15 -4.37
CA GLN A 65 -15.65 -17.89 -5.48
C GLN A 65 -14.82 -19.11 -5.87
N ASP A 66 -13.50 -18.96 -6.03
CA ASP A 66 -12.59 -20.07 -6.33
C ASP A 66 -12.64 -21.16 -5.23
N VAL A 67 -12.67 -20.76 -3.95
CA VAL A 67 -12.80 -21.69 -2.81
C VAL A 67 -14.12 -22.45 -2.86
N ARG A 68 -15.24 -21.76 -3.08
CA ARG A 68 -16.57 -22.41 -3.17
C ARG A 68 -16.67 -23.36 -4.37
N ALA A 69 -16.04 -23.02 -5.49
CA ALA A 69 -16.14 -23.80 -6.71
C ALA A 69 -15.22 -25.03 -6.73
N SER A 70 -14.02 -24.91 -6.16
CA SER A 70 -12.95 -25.91 -6.33
C SER A 70 -12.32 -26.41 -5.03
N GLY A 71 -12.64 -25.79 -3.88
CA GLY A 71 -11.95 -26.03 -2.61
C GLY A 71 -10.50 -25.54 -2.57
N ASN A 72 -9.96 -25.04 -3.68
CA ASN A 72 -8.56 -24.62 -3.78
C ASN A 72 -8.36 -23.18 -3.32
N ILE A 73 -7.48 -22.98 -2.34
CA ILE A 73 -7.16 -21.67 -1.78
C ILE A 73 -5.80 -21.20 -2.30
N LYS A 74 -5.77 -20.02 -2.92
CA LYS A 74 -4.53 -19.35 -3.33
C LYS A 74 -3.90 -18.64 -2.11
N TRP A 75 -3.30 -19.41 -1.21
CA TRP A 75 -2.79 -18.94 0.10
C TRP A 75 -1.83 -17.74 0.04
N LYS A 76 -0.87 -17.73 -0.89
CA LYS A 76 0.02 -16.57 -1.11
C LYS A 76 -0.76 -15.30 -1.44
N HIS A 77 -1.83 -15.43 -2.22
CA HIS A 77 -2.67 -14.30 -2.61
C HIS A 77 -3.50 -13.82 -1.43
N ALA A 78 -4.15 -14.72 -0.69
CA ALA A 78 -4.90 -14.36 0.54
C ALA A 78 -4.01 -13.60 1.54
N MET A 79 -2.80 -14.11 1.81
CA MET A 79 -1.81 -13.43 2.66
C MET A 79 -1.51 -12.02 2.14
N HIS A 80 -1.29 -11.85 0.84
CA HIS A 80 -0.98 -10.54 0.26
C HIS A 80 -2.13 -9.54 0.44
N LEU A 81 -3.38 -9.98 0.32
CA LEU A 81 -4.55 -9.11 0.52
C LEU A 81 -4.70 -8.69 1.99
N ILE A 82 -4.47 -9.60 2.94
CA ILE A 82 -4.42 -9.27 4.37
C ILE A 82 -3.30 -8.26 4.66
N ARG A 83 -2.10 -8.49 4.12
CA ARG A 83 -0.97 -7.55 4.23
C ARG A 83 -1.34 -6.17 3.70
N MET A 84 -2.08 -6.10 2.59
CA MET A 84 -2.50 -4.82 2.02
C MET A 84 -3.49 -4.07 2.92
N LEU A 85 -4.41 -4.76 3.59
CA LEU A 85 -5.26 -4.13 4.60
C LEU A 85 -4.42 -3.56 5.75
N LEU A 86 -3.48 -4.34 6.28
CA LEU A 86 -2.57 -3.89 7.35
C LEU A 86 -1.81 -2.63 6.94
N SER A 87 -1.18 -2.62 5.77
CA SER A 87 -0.45 -1.45 5.27
C SER A 87 -1.36 -0.25 5.04
N GLY A 88 -2.58 -0.45 4.51
CA GLY A 88 -3.57 0.61 4.33
C GLY A 88 -4.04 1.23 5.66
N ILE A 89 -4.34 0.41 6.66
CA ILE A 89 -4.71 0.84 8.01
C ILE A 89 -3.57 1.66 8.63
N HIS A 90 -2.34 1.16 8.53
CA HIS A 90 -1.17 1.84 9.08
C HIS A 90 -0.94 3.21 8.41
N LEU A 91 -1.08 3.26 7.08
CA LEU A 91 -0.99 4.50 6.31
C LEU A 91 -1.98 5.55 6.79
N LEU A 92 -3.26 5.19 6.96
CA LEU A 92 -4.27 6.14 7.39
C LEU A 92 -4.10 6.58 8.85
N LYS A 93 -3.61 5.69 9.74
CA LYS A 93 -3.41 6.00 11.16
C LYS A 93 -2.14 6.81 11.42
N HIS A 94 -1.03 6.46 10.77
CA HIS A 94 0.30 6.95 11.12
C HIS A 94 0.92 7.86 10.07
N ARG A 95 0.27 8.04 8.92
CA ARG A 95 0.78 8.85 7.80
C ARG A 95 2.16 8.38 7.30
N THR A 96 2.38 7.07 7.33
CA THR A 96 3.59 6.42 6.82
C THR A 96 3.22 5.07 6.22
N VAL A 97 4.04 4.53 5.32
CA VAL A 97 3.76 3.24 4.68
C VAL A 97 4.44 2.12 5.45
N LEU A 98 3.66 1.10 5.85
CA LEU A 98 4.18 -0.08 6.54
C LEU A 98 4.87 -1.02 5.54
N VAL A 99 6.20 -1.09 5.61
CA VAL A 99 7.02 -2.03 4.82
C VAL A 99 7.33 -3.28 5.64
N ASP A 100 7.72 -3.12 6.90
CA ASP A 100 7.90 -4.22 7.84
C ASP A 100 6.60 -4.47 8.61
N VAL A 101 6.05 -5.67 8.46
CA VAL A 101 4.79 -6.09 9.09
C VAL A 101 4.97 -6.55 10.54
N GLY A 102 6.20 -6.57 11.06
CA GLY A 102 6.53 -6.78 12.46
C GLY A 102 5.78 -7.95 13.10
N GLU A 103 4.95 -7.64 14.09
CA GLU A 103 4.14 -8.60 14.86
C GLU A 103 3.21 -9.48 14.01
N HIS A 104 2.81 -9.01 12.82
CA HIS A 104 1.93 -9.77 11.93
C HIS A 104 2.68 -10.77 11.04
N ARG A 105 4.02 -10.72 11.02
CA ARG A 105 4.85 -11.53 10.11
C ARG A 105 4.54 -13.01 10.20
N ASP A 106 4.54 -13.58 11.40
CA ASP A 106 4.38 -15.02 11.57
C ASP A 106 2.97 -15.49 11.21
N ARG A 107 1.95 -14.70 11.56
CA ARG A 107 0.56 -14.97 11.16
C ARG A 107 0.37 -14.89 9.64
N LEU A 108 0.97 -13.90 8.98
CA LEU A 108 0.96 -13.80 7.51
C LEU A 108 1.67 -14.99 6.86
N LEU A 109 2.80 -15.44 7.42
CA LEU A 109 3.50 -16.63 6.93
C LEU A 109 2.69 -17.92 7.13
N ALA A 110 1.97 -18.05 8.24
CA ALA A 110 1.05 -19.16 8.48
C ALA A 110 -0.07 -19.19 7.41
N ILE A 111 -0.66 -18.04 7.06
CA ILE A 111 -1.61 -17.94 5.93
C ILE A 111 -0.94 -18.40 4.64
N LYS A 112 0.26 -17.90 4.33
CA LYS A 112 0.97 -18.24 3.09
C LYS A 112 1.22 -19.74 2.97
N ARG A 113 1.45 -20.43 4.08
CA ARG A 113 1.67 -21.89 4.15
C ARG A 113 0.37 -22.71 4.23
N GLY A 114 -0.78 -22.06 4.40
CA GLY A 114 -2.07 -22.74 4.54
C GLY A 114 -2.26 -23.41 5.91
N GLU A 115 -1.59 -22.90 6.94
CA GLU A 115 -1.63 -23.45 8.30
C GLU A 115 -2.82 -22.92 9.13
N LEU A 116 -3.48 -21.86 8.64
CA LEU A 116 -4.68 -21.32 9.26
C LEU A 116 -5.94 -21.81 8.53
N PRO A 117 -7.02 -22.14 9.26
CA PRO A 117 -8.33 -22.37 8.66
C PRO A 117 -8.78 -21.16 7.83
N TRP A 118 -9.49 -21.42 6.73
CA TRP A 118 -9.96 -20.37 5.83
C TRP A 118 -10.90 -19.39 6.55
N GLU A 119 -11.75 -19.91 7.44
CA GLU A 119 -12.71 -19.16 8.24
C GLU A 119 -12.00 -18.15 9.16
N GLU A 120 -10.84 -18.51 9.71
CA GLU A 120 -10.04 -17.59 10.53
C GLU A 120 -9.41 -16.48 9.69
N VAL A 121 -8.97 -16.80 8.46
CA VAL A 121 -8.44 -15.80 7.52
C VAL A 121 -9.53 -14.82 7.10
N ASP A 122 -10.73 -15.32 6.81
CA ASP A 122 -11.88 -14.48 6.44
C ASP A 122 -12.38 -13.63 7.61
N SER A 123 -12.43 -14.19 8.82
CA SER A 123 -12.76 -13.44 10.04
C SER A 123 -11.75 -12.29 10.27
N TRP A 124 -10.45 -12.56 10.15
CA TRP A 124 -9.44 -11.52 10.29
C TRP A 124 -9.53 -10.45 9.20
N ARG A 125 -9.82 -10.84 7.95
CA ARG A 125 -10.10 -9.90 6.86
C ARG A 125 -11.24 -8.95 7.21
N LEU A 126 -12.37 -9.47 7.70
CA LEU A 126 -13.54 -8.66 8.06
C LEU A 126 -13.22 -7.66 9.18
N ASP A 127 -12.51 -8.10 10.21
CA ASP A 127 -12.03 -7.22 11.28
C ASP A 127 -11.13 -6.10 10.72
N LEU A 128 -10.16 -6.46 9.88
CA LEU A 128 -9.27 -5.48 9.25
C LEU A 128 -10.01 -4.49 8.34
N HIS A 129 -11.05 -4.89 7.62
CA HIS A 129 -11.90 -3.94 6.88
C HIS A 129 -12.58 -2.95 7.82
N GLY A 130 -13.17 -3.42 8.92
CA GLY A 130 -13.77 -2.53 9.92
C GLY A 130 -12.76 -1.54 10.52
N GLN A 131 -11.53 -2.01 10.80
CA GLN A 131 -10.44 -1.15 11.23
C GLN A 131 -10.02 -0.14 10.14
N PHE A 132 -10.04 -0.52 8.87
CA PHE A 132 -9.67 0.34 7.76
C PHE A 132 -10.69 1.46 7.56
N ASP A 133 -11.98 1.11 7.62
CA ASP A 133 -13.08 2.07 7.58
C ASP A 133 -12.98 3.06 8.75
N ALA A 134 -12.75 2.56 9.96
CA ALA A 134 -12.57 3.41 11.15
C ALA A 134 -11.35 4.34 11.03
N ALA A 135 -10.24 3.84 10.47
CA ALA A 135 -9.05 4.65 10.23
C ALA A 135 -9.31 5.73 9.17
N PHE A 136 -10.07 5.42 8.12
CA PHE A 136 -10.47 6.38 7.09
C PHE A 136 -11.34 7.50 7.62
N GLN A 137 -12.28 7.21 8.52
CA GLN A 137 -13.12 8.24 9.14
C GLN A 137 -12.34 9.17 10.09
N LYS A 138 -11.27 8.66 10.70
CA LYS A 138 -10.48 9.40 11.71
C LYS A 138 -9.22 10.08 11.15
N THR A 139 -8.74 9.66 9.97
CA THR A 139 -7.47 10.15 9.44
C THR A 139 -7.51 11.65 9.16
N LYS A 140 -6.40 12.30 9.46
CA LYS A 140 -6.16 13.70 9.14
C LYS A 140 -5.37 13.86 7.82
N LEU A 141 -5.24 12.81 7.02
CA LEU A 141 -4.66 12.92 5.69
C LEU A 141 -5.57 13.76 4.77
N PRO A 142 -5.01 14.48 3.78
CA PRO A 142 -5.81 15.24 2.82
C PRO A 142 -6.64 14.29 1.93
N GLU A 143 -7.69 14.82 1.30
CA GLU A 143 -8.52 14.05 0.35
C GLU A 143 -7.73 13.57 -0.87
N ARG A 144 -6.73 14.35 -1.28
CA ARG A 144 -5.89 14.12 -2.46
C ARG A 144 -4.42 14.34 -2.12
N PRO A 145 -3.49 13.69 -2.84
CA PRO A 145 -2.07 13.98 -2.67
C PRO A 145 -1.75 15.39 -3.15
N ASP A 146 -0.59 15.90 -2.78
CA ASP A 146 -0.13 17.22 -3.19
C ASP A 146 0.41 17.18 -4.62
N TYR A 147 -0.50 17.42 -5.57
CA TYR A 147 -0.17 17.51 -7.00
C TYR A 147 0.77 18.66 -7.33
N HIS A 148 0.72 19.76 -6.56
CA HIS A 148 1.56 20.93 -6.80
C HIS A 148 3.00 20.61 -6.44
N ALA A 149 3.25 20.11 -5.23
CA ALA A 149 4.58 19.69 -4.79
C ALA A 149 5.18 18.61 -5.69
N ALA A 150 4.38 17.64 -6.14
CA ALA A 150 4.84 16.60 -7.06
C ALA A 150 5.21 17.16 -8.45
N ASN A 151 4.46 18.13 -8.96
CA ASN A 151 4.76 18.79 -10.23
C ASN A 151 6.03 19.66 -10.12
N ASP A 152 6.17 20.45 -9.06
CA ASP A 152 7.35 21.28 -8.82
C ASP A 152 8.61 20.43 -8.74
N PHE A 153 8.55 19.32 -8.00
CA PHE A 153 9.64 18.34 -7.95
C PHE A 153 9.99 17.81 -9.35
N LEU A 154 8.99 17.45 -10.16
CA LEU A 154 9.23 16.92 -11.50
C LEU A 154 9.85 17.97 -12.45
N VAL A 155 9.44 19.24 -12.34
CA VAL A 155 10.04 20.34 -13.10
C VAL A 155 11.49 20.57 -12.69
N GLN A 156 11.77 20.60 -11.39
CA GLN A 156 13.13 20.72 -10.83
C GLN A 156 14.02 19.58 -11.32
N ALA A 157 13.56 18.33 -11.19
CA ALA A 157 14.26 17.13 -11.65
C ALA A 157 14.68 17.22 -13.12
N ARG A 158 13.78 17.71 -13.99
CA ARG A 158 14.04 17.86 -15.42
C ARG A 158 15.08 18.93 -15.72
N ARG A 159 15.06 20.05 -14.98
CA ARG A 159 16.05 21.12 -15.14
C ARG A 159 17.45 20.63 -14.76
N SER A 160 17.57 19.95 -13.62
CA SER A 160 18.85 19.40 -13.14
C SER A 160 19.43 18.30 -14.04
N ALA A 161 18.62 17.61 -14.83
CA ALA A 161 19.08 16.59 -15.78
C ALA A 161 19.52 17.16 -17.14
N ALA A 162 19.19 18.42 -17.43
CA ALA A 162 19.55 19.11 -18.67
C ALA A 162 20.83 19.96 -18.53
N THR A 163 21.48 19.90 -17.37
CA THR A 163 22.75 20.59 -17.04
C THR A 163 23.83 19.56 -16.80
#